data_AF-A0A3M2IUN8-F1
#
_entry.id   AF-A0A3M2IUN8-F1
#
_cell.length_a   1.000
_cell.length_b   1.000
_cell.length_c   1.000
_cell.angle_alpha   90.00
_cell.angle_beta   90.00
_cell.angle_gamma   90.00
#
_symmetry.space_group_name_H-M   'P 1'
#
loop_
_entity.id
_entity.type
_entity.pdbx_description
1 polymer ?
#
loop_
_entity_poly.entity_id
_entity_poly.type
_entity_poly.pdbx_seq_one_letter_code
_entity_poly.pdbx_strand_id
1 'polypeptide(L)'
;MAADVDLKYDLIGGSVKRLLKLHDVVEQMQRTVGALRDRQTSAVWPNVEGLSAFATRYRVAINVAEDDLASLRQELAEASQALAASLRAFEQRDAAEADRMRTLLAALDSAGTITPAPSAPSVGRTATTTRGSY
;
A
#
# COMPACT_ATOMS: atom_id res chain seq x y z
N MET A 1 8.68 1.95 -18.70
CA MET A 1 7.58 1.93 -17.71
C MET A 1 7.63 0.69 -16.83
N ALA A 2 7.75 -0.54 -17.34
CA ALA A 2 7.88 -1.75 -16.51
C ALA A 2 9.04 -1.71 -15.49
N ALA A 3 10.24 -1.29 -15.91
CA ALA A 3 11.41 -1.18 -15.02
C ALA A 3 11.22 -0.19 -13.84
N ASP A 4 10.36 0.81 -14.01
CA ASP A 4 10.11 1.85 -12.99
C ASP A 4 9.05 1.39 -11.96
N VAL A 5 8.25 0.39 -12.32
CA VAL A 5 7.28 -0.28 -11.45
C VAL A 5 8.00 -1.33 -10.59
N ASP A 6 8.88 -2.13 -11.19
CA ASP A 6 9.71 -3.11 -10.45
C ASP A 6 10.59 -2.43 -9.38
N LEU A 7 11.20 -1.30 -9.72
CA LEU A 7 12.01 -0.52 -8.76
C LEU A 7 11.19 -0.05 -7.55
N LYS A 8 9.92 0.33 -7.77
CA LYS A 8 9.01 0.73 -6.68
C LYS A 8 8.61 -0.45 -5.81
N TYR A 9 8.37 -1.63 -6.41
CA TYR A 9 8.08 -2.85 -5.66
C TYR A 9 9.25 -3.27 -4.77
N ASP A 10 10.48 -3.22 -5.28
CA ASP A 10 11.68 -3.51 -4.48
C ASP A 10 11.86 -2.54 -3.31
N LEU A 11 11.60 -1.25 -3.55
CA LEU A 11 11.72 -0.21 -2.54
C LEU A 11 10.66 -0.36 -1.43
N ILE A 12 9.43 -0.72 -1.80
CA ILE A 12 8.35 -1.06 -0.86
C ILE A 12 8.68 -2.35 -0.11
N GLY A 13 9.18 -3.38 -0.78
CA GLY A 13 9.60 -4.63 -0.13
C GLY A 13 10.73 -4.41 0.88
N GLY A 14 11.68 -3.53 0.56
CA GLY A 14 12.76 -3.11 1.45
C GLY A 14 12.26 -2.34 2.67
N SER A 15 11.31 -1.43 2.49
CA SER A 15 10.72 -0.64 3.58
C SER A 15 9.89 -1.50 4.53
N VAL A 16 9.09 -2.45 4.02
CA VAL A 16 8.33 -3.42 4.83
C VAL A 16 9.26 -4.28 5.69
N LYS A 17 10.32 -4.84 5.10
CA LYS A 17 11.30 -5.64 5.87
C LYS A 17 11.94 -4.83 6.98
N ARG A 18 12.21 -3.54 6.75
CA ARG A 18 12.76 -2.63 7.77
C ARG A 18 11.73 -2.34 8.86
N LEU A 19 10.46 -2.14 8.49
CA LEU A 19 9.37 -1.88 9.42
C LEU A 19 9.10 -3.08 10.35
N LEU A 20 9.09 -4.29 9.79
CA LEU A 20 8.98 -5.54 10.56
C LEU A 20 10.16 -5.71 11.55
N LYS A 21 11.39 -5.47 11.09
CA LYS A 21 12.56 -5.48 11.99
C LYS A 21 12.45 -4.44 13.10
N LEU A 22 11.94 -3.24 12.80
CA LEU A 22 11.75 -2.20 13.82
C LEU A 22 10.69 -2.62 14.85
N HIS A 23 9.60 -3.24 14.40
CA HIS A 23 8.58 -3.80 15.28
C HIS A 23 9.16 -4.86 16.22
N ASP A 24 9.96 -5.80 15.70
CA ASP A 24 10.62 -6.83 16.52
C ASP A 24 11.55 -6.22 17.58
N VAL A 25 12.30 -5.17 17.21
CA VAL A 25 13.17 -4.44 18.14
C VAL A 25 12.35 -3.73 19.23
N VAL A 26 11.24 -3.08 18.88
CA VAL A 26 10.35 -2.42 19.85
C VAL A 26 9.73 -3.45 20.80
N GLU A 27 9.29 -4.61 20.31
CA GLU A 27 8.81 -5.69 21.19
C GLU A 27 9.90 -6.19 22.14
N GLN A 28 11.12 -6.36 21.64
CA GLN A 28 12.25 -6.79 22.47
C GLN A 28 12.57 -5.77 23.55
N MET A 29 12.56 -4.47 23.22
CA MET A 29 12.73 -3.38 24.17
C MET A 29 11.63 -3.41 25.24
N GLN A 30 10.37 -3.58 24.85
CA GLN A 30 9.25 -3.64 25.78
C GLN A 30 9.38 -4.81 26.76
N ARG A 31 9.76 -6.00 26.29
CA ARG A 31 10.04 -7.15 27.17
C ARG A 31 11.20 -6.88 28.12
N THR A 32 12.24 -6.20 27.66
CA THR A 32 13.42 -5.88 28.47
C THR A 32 13.09 -4.84 29.56
N VAL A 33 12.34 -3.80 29.22
CA VAL A 33 11.89 -2.78 30.18
C VAL A 33 10.91 -3.37 31.19
N GLY A 34 9.96 -4.20 30.75
CA GLY A 34 9.06 -4.92 31.66
C GLY A 34 9.82 -5.84 32.61
N ALA A 35 10.81 -6.58 32.12
CA ALA A 35 11.67 -7.41 32.97
C ALA A 35 12.50 -6.58 33.95
N LEU A 36 12.97 -5.39 33.55
CA LEU A 36 13.63 -4.45 34.46
C LEU A 36 12.66 -4.00 35.55
N ARG A 37 11.45 -3.57 35.20
CA ARG A 37 10.40 -3.17 36.15
C ARG A 37 10.09 -4.26 37.16
N ASP A 38 9.88 -5.49 36.69
CA ASP A 38 9.50 -6.62 37.54
C ASP A 38 10.63 -7.01 38.52
N ARG A 39 11.90 -6.75 38.16
CA ARG A 39 13.05 -6.91 39.05
C ARG A 39 13.13 -5.82 40.13
N GLN A 40 12.44 -4.69 39.97
CA GLN A 40 12.50 -3.52 40.88
C GLN A 40 11.51 -3.65 42.05
N THR A 41 11.61 -4.74 42.79
CA THR A 41 10.78 -5.00 43.97
C THR A 41 11.20 -4.14 45.17
N SER A 42 10.36 -4.11 46.21
CA SER A 42 10.71 -3.46 47.49
C SER A 42 11.96 -4.04 48.15
N ALA A 43 12.38 -5.26 47.79
CA ALA A 43 13.61 -5.87 48.27
C ALA A 43 14.89 -5.25 47.66
N VAL A 44 14.80 -4.65 46.46
CA VAL A 44 15.94 -4.02 45.79
C VAL A 44 16.24 -2.63 46.35
N TRP A 45 15.20 -1.93 46.80
CA TRP A 45 15.31 -0.60 47.39
C TRP A 45 15.01 -0.66 48.88
N PRO A 46 15.98 -1.07 49.73
CA PRO A 46 15.80 -1.01 51.18
C PRO A 46 15.44 0.41 51.60
N ASN A 47 14.63 0.55 52.65
CA ASN A 47 14.18 1.83 53.21
C ASN A 47 15.33 2.58 53.88
N VAL A 48 16.29 3.02 53.08
CA VAL A 48 17.40 3.88 53.47
C VAL A 48 17.03 5.31 53.09
N GLU A 49 17.19 6.22 54.03
CA GLU A 49 16.91 7.64 53.84
C GLU A 49 17.79 8.18 52.68
N GLY A 50 17.17 8.81 51.67
CA GLY A 50 17.83 9.28 50.44
C GLY A 50 17.67 8.36 49.23
N LEU A 51 17.50 7.04 49.41
CA LEU A 51 17.27 6.09 48.30
C LEU A 51 15.83 6.10 47.77
N SER A 52 14.87 6.55 48.58
CA SER A 52 13.45 6.62 48.21
C SER A 52 13.17 7.60 47.06
N ALA A 53 13.86 8.75 47.05
CA ALA A 53 13.73 9.75 45.99
C ALA A 53 14.29 9.23 44.66
N PHE A 54 15.44 8.55 44.70
CA PHE A 54 16.02 7.90 43.53
C PHE A 54 15.10 6.79 43.00
N ALA A 55 14.65 5.88 43.88
CA ALA A 55 13.76 4.78 43.49
C ALA A 55 12.46 5.28 42.85
N THR A 56 11.89 6.37 43.36
CA THR A 56 10.72 7.01 42.77
C THR A 56 11.01 7.54 41.37
N ARG A 57 12.09 8.32 41.19
CA ARG A 57 12.50 8.85 39.88
C ARG A 57 12.78 7.74 38.88
N TYR A 58 13.43 6.67 39.32
CA TYR A 58 13.75 5.52 38.49
C TYR A 58 12.49 4.78 38.02
N ARG A 59 11.52 4.55 38.92
CA ARG A 59 10.21 3.96 38.55
C ARG A 59 9.43 4.83 37.58
N VAL A 60 9.42 6.14 37.79
CA VAL A 60 8.80 7.09 36.85
C VAL A 60 9.46 7.00 35.48
N ALA A 61 10.79 6.96 35.41
CA ALA A 61 11.52 6.84 34.14
C ALA A 61 11.21 5.53 33.41
N ILE A 62 11.07 4.41 34.14
CA ILE A 62 10.63 3.13 33.55
C ILE A 62 9.22 3.25 32.98
N ASN A 63 8.28 3.83 33.72
CA ASN A 63 6.91 3.97 33.24
C ASN A 63 6.84 4.84 31.98
N VAL A 64 7.56 5.97 31.95
CA VAL A 64 7.66 6.82 30.75
C VAL A 64 8.23 6.03 29.56
N ALA A 65 9.27 5.22 29.78
CA ALA A 65 9.82 4.38 28.72
C ALA A 65 8.83 3.30 28.23
N GLU A 66 8.02 2.72 29.13
CA GLU A 66 6.93 1.79 28.75
C GLU A 66 5.86 2.48 27.91
N ASP A 67 5.45 3.70 28.29
CA ASP A 67 4.47 4.51 27.56
C ASP A 67 4.98 4.90 26.17
N ASP A 68 6.24 5.35 26.07
CA ASP A 68 6.88 5.70 24.78
C ASP A 68 6.97 4.47 23.85
N LEU A 69 7.34 3.30 24.38
CA LEU A 69 7.38 2.06 23.62
C LEU A 69 5.99 1.62 23.16
N ALA A 70 4.96 1.81 23.98
CA ALA A 70 3.58 1.54 23.60
C ALA A 70 3.11 2.45 22.46
N SER A 71 3.46 3.74 22.51
CA SER A 71 3.18 4.70 21.44
C SER A 71 3.87 4.31 20.12
N LEU A 72 5.18 4.01 20.17
CA LEU A 72 5.94 3.57 19.00
C LEU A 72 5.36 2.29 18.37
N ARG A 73 4.93 1.34 19.21
CA ARG A 73 4.27 0.12 18.73
C ARG A 73 2.95 0.42 18.02
N GLN A 74 2.17 1.36 18.54
CA GLN A 74 0.93 1.79 17.89
C GLN A 74 1.21 2.46 16.55
N GLU A 75 2.16 3.40 16.48
CA GLU A 75 2.54 4.07 15.23
C GLU A 75 3.05 3.07 14.18
N LEU A 76 3.81 2.05 14.59
CA LEU A 76 4.25 0.99 13.68
C LEU A 76 3.11 0.13 13.18
N ALA A 77 2.14 -0.19 14.05
CA ALA A 77 0.96 -0.92 13.64
C ALA A 77 0.15 -0.14 12.60
N GLU A 78 -0.07 1.15 12.83
CA GLU A 78 -0.76 2.05 11.88
C GLU A 78 0.00 2.16 10.55
N ALA A 79 1.33 2.34 10.59
CA ALA A 79 2.15 2.37 9.39
C ALA A 79 2.10 1.05 8.61
N SER A 80 2.11 -0.09 9.31
CA SER A 80 1.99 -1.42 8.69
C SER A 80 0.63 -1.62 7.99
N GLN A 81 -0.46 -1.15 8.61
CA GLN A 81 -1.80 -1.21 8.03
C GLN A 81 -1.93 -0.31 6.81
N ALA A 82 -1.39 0.92 6.88
CA ALA A 82 -1.37 1.85 5.76
C ALA A 82 -0.59 1.27 4.56
N LEU A 83 0.51 0.58 4.82
CA LEU A 83 1.31 -0.06 3.78
C LEU A 83 0.58 -1.27 3.17
N ALA A 84 -0.07 -2.10 3.99
CA ALA A 84 -0.91 -3.19 3.49
C ALA A 84 -2.07 -2.67 2.62
N ALA A 85 -2.70 -1.55 3.01
CA ALA A 85 -3.75 -0.91 2.25
C ALA A 85 -3.24 -0.33 0.92
N SER A 86 -2.06 0.29 0.91
CA SER A 86 -1.47 0.83 -0.33
C SER A 86 -1.09 -0.29 -1.29
N LEU A 87 -0.56 -1.41 -0.80
CA LEU A 87 -0.20 -2.57 -1.61
C LEU A 87 -1.44 -3.17 -2.31
N ARG A 88 -2.55 -3.35 -1.58
CA ARG A 88 -3.82 -3.78 -2.19
C ARG A 88 -4.35 -2.79 -3.24
N ALA A 89 -4.19 -1.50 -3.00
CA ALA A 89 -4.61 -0.48 -3.96
C ALA A 89 -3.76 -0.52 -5.25
N PHE A 90 -2.46 -0.85 -5.15
CA PHE A 90 -1.61 -1.11 -6.31
C PHE A 90 -2.05 -2.35 -7.08
N GLU A 91 -2.27 -3.48 -6.39
CA GLU A 91 -2.76 -4.71 -7.03
C GLU A 91 -4.09 -4.51 -7.78
N GLN A 92 -5.03 -3.75 -7.20
CA GLN A 92 -6.30 -3.41 -7.85
C GLN A 92 -6.12 -2.54 -9.09
N ARG A 93 -5.18 -1.59 -9.05
CA ARG A 93 -4.86 -0.75 -10.22
C ARG A 93 -4.23 -1.57 -11.33
N ASP A 94 -3.29 -2.44 -10.99
CA ASP A 94 -2.62 -3.31 -11.95
C ASP A 94 -3.61 -4.26 -12.63
N ALA A 95 -4.55 -4.82 -11.87
CA ALA A 95 -5.64 -5.63 -12.43
C ALA A 95 -6.54 -4.84 -13.38
N ALA A 96 -6.96 -3.64 -12.98
CA ALA A 96 -7.80 -2.78 -13.82
C ALA A 96 -7.06 -2.32 -15.10
N GLU A 97 -5.75 -2.09 -15.03
CA GLU A 97 -4.93 -1.75 -16.18
C GLU A 97 -4.77 -2.94 -17.12
N ALA A 98 -4.53 -4.15 -16.59
CA ALA A 98 -4.48 -5.38 -17.38
C ALA A 98 -5.79 -5.65 -18.12
N ASP A 99 -6.94 -5.44 -17.47
CA ASP A 99 -8.26 -5.60 -18.10
C ASP A 99 -8.52 -4.55 -19.20
N ARG A 100 -8.08 -3.30 -19.00
CA ARG A 100 -8.11 -2.27 -20.05
C ARG A 100 -7.24 -2.66 -21.23
N MET A 101 -6.01 -3.11 -21.01
CA MET A 101 -5.13 -3.56 -22.08
C MET A 101 -5.73 -4.76 -22.83
N ARG A 102 -6.30 -5.73 -22.12
CA ARG A 102 -7.00 -6.87 -22.72
C ARG A 102 -8.18 -6.43 -23.58
N THR A 103 -8.97 -5.47 -23.09
CA THR A 103 -10.12 -4.91 -23.84
C THR A 103 -9.67 -4.18 -25.10
N LEU A 104 -8.60 -3.38 -25.00
CA LEU A 104 -8.01 -2.69 -26.15
C LEU A 104 -7.45 -3.67 -27.19
N LEU A 105 -6.80 -4.74 -26.76
CA LEU A 105 -6.33 -5.81 -27.65
C LEU A 105 -7.50 -6.51 -28.36
N ALA A 106 -8.57 -6.84 -27.64
CA ALA A 106 -9.77 -7.43 -28.24
C ALA A 106 -10.46 -6.47 -29.23
N ALA A 107 -10.48 -5.16 -28.93
CA ALA A 107 -11.00 -4.15 -29.84
C ALA A 107 -10.13 -4.01 -31.10
N LEU A 108 -8.80 -4.09 -30.97
CA LEU A 108 -7.87 -4.08 -32.10
C LEU A 108 -8.02 -5.33 -32.98
N ASP A 109 -8.17 -6.51 -32.37
CA ASP A 109 -8.32 -7.78 -33.08
C ASP A 109 -9.65 -7.81 -33.87
N SER A 110 -10.74 -7.32 -33.26
CA SER A 110 -12.04 -7.17 -33.93
C SER A 110 -12.09 -6.04 -34.98
N ALA A 111 -11.27 -5.00 -34.84
CA ALA A 111 -11.12 -3.96 -35.87
C ALA A 111 -10.34 -4.47 -37.12
N GLY A 112 -9.57 -5.55 -36.98
CA GLY A 112 -8.90 -6.25 -38.09
C GLY A 112 -9.83 -7.07 -38.98
N THR A 113 -11.02 -7.45 -38.48
CA THR A 113 -12.07 -8.04 -39.31
C THR A 113 -12.78 -6.96 -40.11
N ILE A 114 -12.23 -6.69 -41.30
CA ILE A 114 -12.84 -5.88 -42.36
C ILE A 114 -14.25 -6.40 -42.62
N THR A 115 -15.25 -5.58 -42.29
CA THR A 115 -16.62 -5.70 -42.77
C THR A 115 -16.58 -5.81 -44.31
N PRO A 116 -17.09 -6.88 -44.94
CA PRO A 116 -17.20 -6.91 -46.39
C PRO A 116 -18.07 -5.73 -46.83
N ALA A 117 -17.53 -4.95 -47.77
CA ALA A 117 -18.15 -3.74 -48.28
C ALA A 117 -19.61 -4.02 -48.71
N PRO A 118 -20.58 -3.18 -48.30
CA PRO A 118 -21.92 -3.27 -48.85
C PRO A 118 -21.82 -3.03 -50.36
N SER A 119 -22.18 -4.05 -51.15
CA SER A 119 -22.24 -3.94 -52.60
C SER A 119 -23.13 -2.76 -52.96
N ALA A 120 -22.53 -1.74 -53.58
CA ALA A 120 -23.25 -0.57 -54.04
C ALA A 120 -24.36 -1.00 -55.02
N PRO A 121 -25.61 -0.51 -54.89
CA PRO A 121 -26.62 -0.73 -55.90
C PRO A 121 -26.22 0.02 -57.18
N SER A 122 -25.92 -0.75 -58.24
CA SER A 122 -25.80 -0.25 -59.60
C SER A 122 -27.18 0.21 -60.07
N VAL A 123 -27.44 1.51 -60.03
CA VAL A 123 -28.64 2.10 -60.64
C VAL A 123 -28.24 2.71 -61.97
N GLY A 124 -28.74 2.05 -63.02
CA GLY A 124 -28.49 2.37 -64.41
C GLY A 124 -28.91 3.79 -64.80
N ARG A 125 -28.05 4.42 -65.58
CA ARG A 125 -28.36 5.60 -66.39
C ARG A 125 -29.45 5.23 -67.39
N THR A 126 -30.62 5.85 -67.29
CA THR A 126 -31.54 6.00 -68.41
C THR A 126 -31.72 7.48 -68.69
N ALA A 127 -31.11 7.95 -69.77
CA ALA A 127 -31.43 9.21 -70.40
C ALA A 127 -32.86 9.14 -70.97
N THR A 128 -33.67 10.19 -70.77
CA THR A 128 -34.83 10.44 -71.62
C THR A 128 -35.06 11.95 -71.74
N THR A 129 -34.71 12.45 -72.91
CA THR A 129 -35.09 13.72 -73.52
C THR A 129 -36.59 13.80 -73.78
N THR A 130 -37.24 14.96 -73.58
CA THR A 130 -38.40 15.55 -74.32
C THR A 130 -38.89 16.78 -73.54
N ARG A 131 -38.59 18.04 -73.90
CA ARG A 131 -39.15 18.95 -74.94
C ARG A 131 -40.66 19.23 -74.81
N GLY A 132 -41.03 20.48 -74.50
CA GLY A 132 -42.38 21.00 -74.78
C GLY A 132 -42.76 22.30 -74.06
N SER A 133 -42.74 23.42 -74.80
CA SER A 133 -43.36 24.74 -74.52
C SER A 133 -44.87 24.61 -74.24
N TYR A 134 -45.53 25.48 -73.48
CA TYR A 134 -45.74 26.92 -73.61
C TYR A 134 -46.15 27.54 -72.28
#